data_AF-A0A519PPN4-F1
#
_entry.id   AF-A0A519PPN4-F1
#
_cell.length_a   1.000
_cell.length_b   1.000
_cell.length_c   1.000
_cell.angle_alpha   90.00
_cell.angle_beta   90.00
_cell.angle_gamma   90.00
#
_symmetry.space_group_name_H-M   'P 1'
#
loop_
_entity.id
_entity.type
_entity.pdbx_description
1 polymer ?
#
loop_
_entity_poly.entity_id
_entity_poly.type
_entity_poly.pdbx_seq_one_letter_code
_entity_poly.pdbx_strand_id
1 'polypeptide(L)' 'VQRGVLSGELAFDLSRIDEAFQESRWGVDEENAARTAARRAEAVLFDRWFRVLEE' A
#
# COMPACT_ATOMS: atom_id res chain seq x y z
N VAL A 1 -2.97 -1.58 -10.87
CA VAL A 1 -1.66 -0.91 -10.79
C VAL A 1 -1.00 -0.99 -12.16
N GLN A 2 -0.38 -2.11 -12.56
CA GLN A 2 0.21 -2.26 -13.91
C GLN A 2 -0.80 -2.54 -15.05
N ARG A 3 -2.07 -2.81 -14.75
CA ARG A 3 -3.14 -2.99 -15.74
C ARG A 3 -4.24 -1.93 -15.58
N GLY A 4 -3.97 -0.88 -14.79
CA GLY A 4 -4.95 0.17 -14.48
C GLY A 4 -6.16 -0.21 -13.62
N VAL A 5 -6.42 -1.50 -13.34
CA VAL A 5 -7.65 -1.95 -12.61
C VAL A 5 -7.78 -1.39 -11.18
N LEU A 6 -6.65 -1.19 -10.49
CA LEU A 6 -6.58 -0.63 -9.13
C LEU A 6 -5.50 0.44 -9.09
N SER A 7 -5.68 1.49 -8.29
CA SER A 7 -4.57 2.39 -7.94
C SER A 7 -3.56 1.67 -7.04
N GLY A 8 -2.30 2.11 -7.07
CA GLY A 8 -1.27 1.58 -6.15
C GLY A 8 -1.65 1.72 -4.68
N GLU A 9 -2.26 2.85 -4.30
CA GLU A 9 -2.75 3.10 -2.94
C GLU A 9 -3.82 2.09 -2.51
N LEU A 10 -4.84 1.88 -3.34
CA LEU A 10 -5.91 0.91 -3.05
C LEU A 10 -5.38 -0.53 -3.02
N ALA A 11 -4.48 -0.88 -3.95
CA ALA A 11 -3.86 -2.20 -3.95
C ALA A 11 -3.04 -2.46 -2.69
N PHE A 12 -2.33 -1.45 -2.18
CA PHE A 12 -1.58 -1.54 -0.94
C PHE A 12 -2.49 -1.69 0.27
N ASP A 13 -3.56 -0.89 0.37
CA ASP A 13 -4.50 -0.98 1.48
C ASP A 13 -5.20 -2.35 1.52
N LEU A 14 -5.55 -2.92 0.36
CA LEU A 14 -6.11 -4.28 0.27
C LEU A 14 -5.11 -5.38 0.63
N SER A 15 -3.82 -5.20 0.32
CA SER A 15 -2.79 -6.19 0.67
C SER A 15 -2.56 -6.35 2.17
N ARG A 16 -3.03 -5.38 2.97
CA ARG A 16 -2.79 -5.27 4.42
C ARG A 16 -4.01 -5.59 5.28
N ILE A 17 -5.00 -6.29 4.72
CA ILE A 17 -6.24 -6.60 5.45
C ILE A 17 -5.95 -7.37 6.75
N ASP A 18 -4.99 -8.30 6.72
CA ASP A 18 -4.62 -9.06 7.90
C ASP A 18 -3.96 -8.16 8.94
N GLU A 19 -2.98 -7.34 8.57
CA GLU A 19 -2.34 -6.39 9.49
C GLU A 19 -3.35 -5.40 10.09
N ALA A 20 -4.25 -4.84 9.27
CA ALA A 20 -5.29 -3.94 9.75
C ALA A 20 -6.23 -4.63 10.75
N PHE A 21 -6.54 -5.92 10.53
CA PHE A 21 -7.27 -6.72 11.50
C PHE A 21 -6.46 -6.90 12.79
N GLN A 22 -5.18 -7.28 12.71
CA GLN A 22 -4.33 -7.47 13.89
C GLN A 22 -4.20 -6.18 14.71
N GLU A 23 -3.95 -5.04 14.06
CA GLU A 23 -3.88 -3.72 14.69
C GLU A 23 -5.19 -3.37 15.43
N SER A 24 -6.34 -3.71 14.84
CA SER A 24 -7.64 -3.47 15.47
C SER A 24 -7.89 -4.31 16.73
N ARG A 25 -7.20 -5.46 16.86
CA ARG A 25 -7.36 -6.39 17.99
C ARG A 25 -6.32 -6.17 19.07
N TRP A 26 -5.12 -5.75 18.70
CA TRP A 26 -3.95 -5.75 19.59
C TRP A 26 -3.21 -4.41 19.67
N GLY A 27 -3.68 -3.40 18.94
CA GLY A 27 -3.04 -2.09 18.86
C GLY A 27 -1.97 -2.02 17.77
N VAL A 28 -1.51 -0.81 17.49
CA VAL A 28 -0.51 -0.54 16.44
C VAL A 28 0.89 -0.72 16.99
N ASP A 29 1.72 -1.46 16.25
CA ASP A 29 3.16 -1.55 16.47
C ASP A 29 3.87 -0.38 15.76
N GLU A 30 4.59 0.46 16.50
CA GLU A 30 5.25 1.66 15.95
C GLU A 30 6.31 1.34 14.89
N GLU A 31 7.05 0.23 15.03
CA GLU A 31 8.03 -0.21 14.03
C GLU A 31 7.31 -0.65 12.75
N ASN A 32 6.19 -1.36 12.90
CA ASN A 32 5.39 -1.78 11.75
C ASN A 32 4.70 -0.60 11.06
N ALA A 33 4.27 0.41 11.81
CA ALA A 33 3.64 1.62 11.28
C ALA A 33 4.60 2.40 10.36
N ALA A 34 5.86 2.57 10.77
CA ALA A 34 6.87 3.24 9.96
C ALA A 34 7.14 2.49 8.64
N ARG A 35 7.29 1.16 8.71
CA ARG A 35 7.47 0.31 7.51
C ARG A 35 6.26 0.36 6.59
N THR A 36 5.07 0.38 7.17
CA THR A 36 3.80 0.49 6.44
C THR A 36 3.71 1.82 5.69
N ALA A 37 4.06 2.94 6.33
CA ALA A 37 4.08 4.24 5.68
C ALA A 37 5.06 4.29 4.50
N ALA A 38 6.27 3.72 4.66
CA ALA A 38 7.25 3.64 3.59
C ALA A 38 6.73 2.85 2.38
N ARG A 39 6.17 1.66 2.61
CA ARG A 39 5.59 0.82 1.55
C ARG A 39 4.40 1.48 0.85
N ARG A 40 3.60 2.26 1.57
CA ARG A 40 2.50 3.05 0.98
C ARG A 40 3.02 4.07 -0.03
N ALA A 41 4.10 4.78 0.33
CA ALA A 41 4.74 5.74 -0.55
C ALA A 41 5.34 5.05 -1.79
N GLU A 42 5.96 3.88 -1.63
CA GLU A 42 6.45 3.06 -2.75
C GLU A 42 5.30 2.62 -3.68
N ALA A 43 4.16 2.18 -3.14
CA ALA A 43 3.01 1.78 -3.95
C ALA A 43 2.48 2.94 -4.81
N VAL A 44 2.44 4.16 -4.26
CA VAL A 44 2.08 5.38 -5.02
C VAL A 44 3.12 5.69 -6.09
N LEU A 45 4.41 5.53 -5.79
CA LEU A 45 5.49 5.72 -6.77
C LEU A 45 5.35 4.75 -7.94
N PHE A 46 5.11 3.46 -7.67
CA PHE A 46 4.93 2.46 -8.71
C PHE A 46 3.69 2.73 -9.56
N ASP A 47 2.56 3.15 -8.97
CA ASP A 47 1.37 3.54 -9.73
C ASP A 47 1.67 4.66 -10.74
N ARG A 48 2.39 5.70 -10.30
CA ARG A 48 2.81 6.80 -11.16
C ARG A 48 3.75 6.33 -12.26
N TRP A 49 4.71 5.48 -11.92
CA TRP A 49 5.65 4.95 -12.90
C TRP A 49 4.96 4.12 -13.99
N PHE A 50 4.06 3.21 -13.62
CA PHE A 50 3.31 2.43 -14.61
C PHE A 50 2.41 3.31 -15.48
N ARG A 51 1.79 4.34 -14.90
CA ARG A 51 0.99 5.30 -15.68
C ARG A 51 1.82 6.01 -16.75
N VAL A 52 3.07 6.39 -16.45
CA VAL A 52 3.98 7.02 -17.42
C VAL A 52 4.48 6.03 -18.48
N LEU A 53 4.62 4.74 -18.16
CA LEU A 53 5.08 3.71 -19.10
C LEU A 53 3.98 3.23 -20.07
N GLU A 54 2.71 3.47 -19.74
CA GLU A 54 1.57 3.16 -20.60
C GLU A 54 1.25 4.29 -21.60
N GLU A 55 1.93 5.46 -21.49
CA GLU A 55 1.89 6.59 -22.45
C GLU A 55 2.93 6.42 -23.57
#